data_AF-A0A954ZXM2-F1
#
_entry.id   AF-A0A954ZXM2-F1
#
_cell.length_a   1.000
_cell.length_b   1.000
_cell.length_c   1.000
_cell.angle_alpha   90.00
_cell.angle_beta   90.00
_cell.angle_gamma   90.00
#
_symmetry.space_group_name_H-M   'P 1'
#
loop_
_entity.id
_entity.type
_entity.pdbx_description
1 polymer ?
#
loop_
_entity_poly.entity_id
_entity_poly.type
_entity_poly.pdbx_seq_one_letter_code
_entity_poly.pdbx_strand_id
1 'polypeptide(L)'
;MRWLILTIVFVFSLALVFAESAYFAAHSPMDFQPTETRPWPRHLDAEWPKEPEHTRQSNSAGMSAIWYSILTGDLTKQLYPDLYQIVVVRTGWPIRTFAFERTFVLPEARGTIGWQMDNVTSIWTGGIEIPSWLRQPDERPWLEPSVRRVPIRPIWHTSFLMTLVHMSILCSPWIAWRRFVRHRRRSKGCCIHCGYNIADLTTCPECGHFN
;
A
#
# COMPACT_ATOMS: atom_id res chain seq x y z
N MET A 1 -13.78 -23.57 -26.68
CA MET A 1 -13.07 -23.84 -25.40
C MET A 1 -12.05 -22.77 -25.00
N ARG A 2 -11.05 -22.39 -25.82
CA ARG A 2 -10.01 -21.41 -25.42
C ARG A 2 -10.53 -20.03 -24.96
N TRP A 3 -11.62 -19.56 -25.56
CA TRP A 3 -12.26 -18.29 -25.17
C TRP A 3 -12.97 -18.36 -23.82
N LEU A 4 -13.54 -19.51 -23.47
CA LEU A 4 -14.28 -19.67 -22.22
C LEU A 4 -13.35 -19.51 -21.02
N ILE A 5 -12.13 -20.05 -21.11
CA ILE A 5 -11.15 -20.02 -20.02
C ILE A 5 -10.62 -18.59 -19.78
N LEU A 6 -10.34 -17.84 -20.84
CA LEU A 6 -9.90 -16.45 -20.73
C LEU A 6 -11.00 -15.54 -20.17
N THR A 7 -12.25 -15.75 -20.57
CA THR A 7 -13.39 -14.99 -20.03
C THR A 7 -13.63 -15.32 -18.56
N ILE A 8 -13.53 -16.60 -18.16
CA ILE A 8 -13.69 -16.99 -16.75
C ILE A 8 -12.61 -16.37 -15.88
N VAL A 9 -11.33 -16.45 -16.28
CA VAL A 9 -10.23 -15.88 -15.51
C VAL A 9 -10.37 -14.36 -15.39
N PHE A 10 -10.73 -13.68 -16.48
CA PHE A 10 -10.94 -12.23 -16.47
C PHE A 10 -12.11 -11.82 -15.57
N VAL A 11 -13.27 -12.48 -15.69
CA VAL A 11 -14.46 -12.18 -14.89
C VAL A 11 -14.21 -12.45 -13.41
N PHE A 12 -13.48 -13.52 -13.08
CA PHE A 12 -13.17 -13.86 -11.68
C PHE A 12 -12.20 -12.85 -11.04
N SER A 13 -11.16 -12.43 -11.78
CA SER A 13 -10.25 -11.38 -11.31
C SER A 13 -10.94 -10.02 -11.17
N LEU A 14 -11.84 -9.68 -12.09
CA LEU A 14 -12.62 -8.44 -12.00
C LEU A 14 -13.58 -8.48 -10.80
N ALA A 15 -14.28 -9.60 -10.60
CA ALA A 15 -15.23 -9.77 -9.51
C ALA A 15 -14.56 -9.68 -8.14
N LEU A 16 -13.35 -10.21 -7.97
CA LEU A 16 -12.61 -10.08 -6.71
C LEU A 16 -12.26 -8.62 -6.39
N VAL A 17 -11.80 -7.86 -7.39
CA VAL A 17 -11.43 -6.44 -7.23
C VAL A 17 -12.66 -5.57 -6.93
N PHE A 18 -13.78 -5.83 -7.59
CA PHE A 18 -15.03 -5.10 -7.34
C PHE A 18 -15.66 -5.47 -6.00
N ALA A 19 -15.58 -6.74 -5.56
CA ALA A 19 -16.07 -7.15 -4.26
C ALA A 19 -15.30 -6.47 -3.12
N GLU A 20 -13.97 -6.39 -3.21
CA GLU A 20 -13.16 -5.65 -2.22
C GLU A 20 -13.47 -4.15 -2.24
N SER A 21 -13.56 -3.53 -3.42
CA SER A 21 -13.83 -2.09 -3.53
C SER A 21 -15.24 -1.70 -3.05
N ALA A 22 -16.27 -2.48 -3.38
CA ALA A 22 -17.64 -2.23 -2.96
C ALA A 22 -17.83 -2.46 -1.46
N TYR A 23 -17.13 -3.43 -0.88
CA TYR A 23 -17.09 -3.64 0.57
C TYR A 23 -16.55 -2.41 1.31
N PHE A 24 -15.46 -1.81 0.82
CA PHE A 24 -14.90 -0.58 1.40
C PHE A 24 -15.78 0.66 1.18
N ALA A 25 -16.42 0.80 0.02
CA ALA A 25 -17.28 1.95 -0.29
C ALA A 25 -18.61 1.94 0.48
N ALA A 26 -19.21 0.76 0.69
CA ALA A 26 -20.50 0.63 1.38
C ALA A 26 -20.42 0.87 2.89
N HIS A 27 -19.22 0.87 3.49
CA HIS A 27 -19.02 0.92 4.94
C HIS A 27 -18.28 2.18 5.42
N SER A 28 -18.29 3.26 4.64
CA SER A 28 -17.61 4.50 5.04
C SER A 28 -18.42 5.78 4.77
N PRO A 29 -19.34 6.16 5.66
CA PRO A 29 -19.64 7.56 5.89
C PRO A 29 -18.67 8.08 6.97
N MET A 30 -17.67 8.86 6.54
CA MET A 30 -16.87 9.68 7.46
C MET A 30 -17.56 11.04 7.63
N ASP A 31 -17.91 11.35 8.87
CA ASP A 31 -17.88 12.72 9.39
C ASP A 31 -16.76 12.77 10.43
N PHE A 32 -15.67 13.46 10.10
CA PHE A 32 -14.52 13.63 10.98
C PHE A 32 -14.59 14.99 11.66
N GLN A 33 -14.79 14.99 12.98
CA GLN A 33 -14.45 16.11 13.85
C GLN A 33 -13.04 15.83 14.41
N PRO A 34 -12.07 16.74 14.25
CA PRO A 34 -10.73 16.55 14.78
C PRO A 34 -10.76 16.58 16.32
N THR A 35 -10.46 15.46 16.97
CA THR A 35 -10.28 15.41 18.43
C THR A 35 -8.90 15.94 18.81
N GLU A 36 -8.93 17.04 19.56
CA GLU A 36 -7.87 17.72 20.32
C GLU A 36 -6.42 17.26 20.09
N THR A 37 -5.66 18.11 19.40
CA THR A 37 -4.20 18.10 19.40
C THR A 37 -3.68 18.39 20.81
N ARG A 38 -3.17 17.37 21.53
CA ARG A 38 -2.28 17.65 22.66
C ARG A 38 -1.04 18.35 22.11
N PRO A 39 -0.63 19.51 22.67
CA PRO A 39 0.59 20.19 22.23
C PRO A 39 1.79 19.29 22.52
N TRP A 40 2.63 19.15 21.51
CA TRP A 40 3.93 18.50 21.54
C TRP A 40 4.77 19.00 22.74
N PRO A 41 5.60 18.17 23.38
CA PRO A 41 6.41 18.62 24.52
C PRO A 41 7.33 19.78 24.08
N ARG A 42 7.18 20.92 24.76
CA ARG A 42 7.89 22.19 24.43
C ARG A 42 9.36 22.20 24.85
N HIS A 43 9.86 21.12 25.44
CA HIS A 43 11.24 21.00 25.91
C HIS A 43 12.00 19.98 25.06
N LEU A 44 12.21 20.34 23.80
CA LEU A 44 13.36 19.85 23.05
C LEU A 44 14.27 21.07 22.89
N ASP A 45 15.55 20.92 23.23
CA ASP A 45 16.55 21.90 22.81
C ASP A 45 16.36 22.16 21.31
N ALA A 46 16.51 23.41 20.88
CA ALA A 46 16.01 23.92 19.61
C ALA A 46 16.51 23.19 18.34
N GLU A 47 17.44 22.23 18.47
CA GLU A 47 17.96 21.41 17.38
C GLU A 47 17.68 19.93 17.65
N TRP A 48 16.75 19.36 16.88
CA TRP A 48 16.65 17.90 16.78
C TRP A 48 17.97 17.33 16.30
N PRO A 49 18.41 16.18 16.86
CA PRO A 49 19.57 15.50 16.32
C PRO A 49 19.32 15.21 14.85
N LYS A 50 20.25 15.66 13.99
CA LYS A 50 20.16 15.49 12.53
C LYS A 50 20.22 14.02 12.12
N GLU A 51 20.76 13.17 12.99
CA GLU A 51 20.91 11.73 12.77
C GLU A 51 20.44 10.94 14.00
N PRO A 52 19.77 9.79 13.79
CA PRO A 52 19.34 8.90 14.88
C PRO A 52 20.53 8.14 15.47
N GLU A 53 20.55 7.96 16.79
CA GLU A 53 21.63 7.23 17.49
C GLU A 53 21.62 5.73 17.16
N HIS A 54 20.41 5.16 17.04
CA HIS A 54 20.25 3.76 16.64
C HIS A 54 19.19 3.61 15.55
N THR A 55 19.54 2.87 14.51
CA THR A 55 18.61 2.47 13.44
C THR A 55 18.49 0.96 13.41
N ARG A 56 17.26 0.44 13.51
CA ARG A 56 16.94 -0.97 13.29
C ARG A 56 16.03 -1.08 12.06
N GLN A 57 16.19 -2.16 11.30
CA GLN A 57 15.31 -2.46 10.17
C GLN A 57 14.90 -3.93 10.20
N SER A 58 13.66 -4.21 9.82
CA SER A 58 13.13 -5.57 9.70
C SER A 58 12.23 -5.63 8.48
N ASN A 59 12.59 -6.51 7.55
CA ASN A 59 11.88 -6.72 6.29
C ASN A 59 11.18 -8.08 6.32
N SER A 60 9.94 -8.13 5.85
CA SER A 60 9.19 -9.36 5.59
C SER A 60 8.47 -9.29 4.24
N ALA A 61 7.83 -10.38 3.83
CA ALA A 61 6.99 -10.37 2.64
C ALA A 61 5.83 -9.36 2.81
N GLY A 62 5.85 -8.30 2.00
CA GLY A 62 4.79 -7.28 2.02
C GLY A 62 4.93 -6.18 3.08
N MET A 63 5.99 -6.19 3.91
CA MET A 63 6.19 -5.18 4.95
C MET A 63 7.68 -4.86 5.20
N SER A 64 8.00 -3.62 5.57
CA SER A 64 9.11 -3.40 6.52
C SER A 64 8.78 -2.32 7.50
N ALA A 65 9.42 -2.46 8.64
CA ALA A 65 9.53 -1.44 9.64
C ALA A 65 10.99 -0.98 9.73
N ILE A 66 11.16 0.32 9.89
CA ILE A 66 12.42 0.97 10.23
C ILE A 66 12.17 1.69 11.55
N TRP A 67 13.01 1.42 12.54
CA TRP A 67 12.96 2.07 13.85
C TRP A 67 14.16 3.01 13.95
N TYR A 68 13.88 4.27 14.19
CA TYR A 68 14.86 5.30 14.54
C TYR A 68 14.73 5.56 16.03
N SER A 69 15.83 5.45 16.78
CA SER A 69 15.87 5.71 18.22
C SER A 69 16.75 6.92 18.49
N ILE A 70 16.27 7.79 19.36
CA ILE A 70 16.90 9.04 19.77
C ILE A 70 16.79 9.10 21.29
N LEU A 71 17.91 9.05 22.00
CA LEU A 71 17.95 9.37 23.42
C LEU A 71 17.98 10.89 23.56
N THR A 72 17.15 11.43 24.45
CA THR A 72 17.20 12.85 24.81
C THR A 72 17.55 12.97 26.28
N GLY A 73 18.46 13.88 26.57
CA GLY A 73 18.94 14.14 27.91
C GLY A 73 20.47 14.18 27.95
N ASP A 74 21.00 15.05 28.80
CA ASP A 74 22.42 15.05 29.11
C ASP A 74 22.72 13.77 29.91
N LEU A 75 23.32 12.77 29.24
CA LEU A 75 23.69 11.48 29.84
C LEU A 75 24.56 11.63 31.09
N THR A 76 25.19 12.79 31.29
CA THR A 76 25.99 13.09 32.49
C THR A 76 25.16 13.61 33.66
N LYS A 77 23.94 14.13 33.42
CA LYS A 77 23.08 14.75 34.45
C LYS A 77 21.81 13.99 34.76
N GLN A 78 21.31 13.17 33.84
CA GLN A 78 20.12 12.36 34.05
C GLN A 78 20.49 10.88 34.22
N LEU A 79 20.01 10.28 35.31
CA LEU A 79 20.20 8.85 35.58
C LEU A 79 19.43 7.96 34.58
N TYR A 80 18.39 8.50 33.94
CA TYR A 80 17.53 7.82 32.98
C TYR A 80 17.12 8.79 31.86
N PRO A 81 17.74 8.73 30.67
CA PRO A 81 17.31 9.53 29.54
C PRO A 81 15.95 9.06 29.01
N ASP A 82 15.17 9.99 28.47
CA ASP A 82 13.96 9.66 27.72
C ASP A 82 14.36 9.10 26.35
N LEU A 83 13.70 8.02 25.93
CA LEU A 83 13.94 7.39 24.64
C LEU A 83 12.79 7.72 23.68
N TYR A 84 13.10 8.48 22.65
CA TYR A 84 12.19 8.75 21.55
C TYR A 84 12.44 7.73 20.46
N GLN A 85 11.38 7.11 19.93
CA GLN A 85 11.53 6.34 18.70
C GLN A 85 10.50 6.74 17.65
N ILE A 86 10.95 6.76 16.41
CA ILE A 86 10.14 6.95 15.22
C ILE A 86 10.16 5.64 14.45
N VAL A 87 8.99 5.10 14.15
CA VAL A 87 8.83 3.86 13.40
C VAL A 87 8.14 4.15 12.11
N VAL A 88 8.88 3.95 11.02
CA VAL A 88 8.36 4.05 9.66
C VAL A 88 8.04 2.64 9.21
N VAL A 89 6.76 2.35 9.04
CA VAL A 89 6.30 1.09 8.49
C VAL A 89 5.80 1.32 7.08
N ARG A 90 6.22 0.44 6.17
CA ARG A 90 5.76 0.43 4.79
C ARG A 90 5.13 -0.92 4.50
N THR A 91 3.98 -0.92 3.84
CA THR A 91 3.24 -2.14 3.50
C THR A 91 2.86 -2.19 2.02
N GLY A 92 2.65 -3.39 1.50
CA GLY A 92 2.25 -3.66 0.11
C GLY A 92 3.11 -4.74 -0.54
N TRP A 93 2.51 -5.54 -1.43
CA TRP A 93 3.16 -6.63 -2.15
C TRP A 93 2.73 -6.62 -3.63
N PRO A 94 3.62 -6.98 -4.59
CA PRO A 94 5.08 -7.17 -4.46
C PRO A 94 5.91 -5.91 -4.15
N ILE A 95 5.37 -4.71 -4.36
CA ILE A 95 6.01 -3.41 -4.10
C ILE A 95 5.20 -2.70 -3.00
N ARG A 96 5.88 -1.95 -2.14
CA ARG A 96 5.22 -1.26 -1.03
C ARG A 96 4.51 -0.02 -1.51
N THR A 97 3.21 0.05 -1.27
CA THR A 97 2.30 1.09 -1.76
C THR A 97 1.81 2.01 -0.65
N PHE A 98 2.02 1.64 0.61
CA PHE A 98 1.57 2.43 1.76
C PHE A 98 2.73 2.64 2.73
N ALA A 99 2.71 3.80 3.39
CA ALA A 99 3.60 4.11 4.49
C ALA A 99 2.82 4.68 5.67
N PHE A 100 3.32 4.43 6.87
CA PHE A 100 2.92 5.15 8.06
C PHE A 100 4.10 5.40 8.97
N GLU A 101 3.94 6.43 9.79
CA GLU A 101 4.91 6.84 10.78
C GLU A 101 4.24 6.81 12.15
N ARG A 102 4.90 6.15 13.10
CA ARG A 102 4.51 6.10 14.50
C ARG A 102 5.64 6.70 15.33
N THR A 103 5.35 7.70 16.12
CA THR A 103 6.31 8.23 17.11
C THR A 103 5.89 7.74 18.49
N PHE A 104 6.83 7.28 19.30
CA PHE A 104 6.62 6.99 20.70
C PHE A 104 7.70 7.60 21.57
N VAL A 105 7.27 7.96 22.78
CA VAL A 105 8.14 8.39 23.87
C VAL A 105 8.11 7.28 24.92
N LEU A 106 9.29 6.77 25.25
CA LEU A 106 9.52 5.81 26.33
C LEU A 106 10.16 6.59 27.49
N PRO A 107 9.35 7.09 28.44
CA PRO A 107 9.89 7.76 29.62
C PRO A 107 10.66 6.77 30.48
N GLU A 108 11.79 7.21 31.04
CA GLU A 108 12.64 6.40 31.93
C GLU A 108 12.98 5.02 31.35
N ALA A 109 13.78 4.95 30.29
CA ALA A 109 14.30 3.69 29.77
C ALA A 109 15.30 3.07 30.79
N ARG A 110 14.78 2.57 31.92
CA ARG A 110 15.56 1.95 32.98
C ARG A 110 16.22 0.71 32.39
N GLY A 111 17.55 0.75 32.33
CA GLY A 111 18.35 -0.38 31.89
C GLY A 111 17.88 -1.66 32.59
N THR A 112 17.57 -2.67 31.79
CA THR A 112 17.19 -4.07 32.12
C THR A 112 15.69 -4.46 32.19
N ILE A 113 15.24 -5.04 31.06
CA ILE A 113 14.40 -6.25 30.89
C ILE A 113 12.91 -6.18 31.25
N GLY A 114 12.42 -5.14 31.92
CA GLY A 114 10.98 -4.90 32.08
C GLY A 114 10.48 -3.77 31.19
N TRP A 115 10.16 -4.02 29.92
CA TRP A 115 9.44 -3.03 29.10
C TRP A 115 8.02 -2.87 29.65
N GLN A 116 7.83 -2.10 30.73
CA GLN A 116 6.52 -1.64 31.16
C GLN A 116 6.03 -0.62 30.12
N MET A 117 5.27 -1.09 29.14
CA MET A 117 4.65 -0.25 28.11
C MET A 117 3.50 0.61 28.65
N ASP A 118 3.25 0.57 29.95
CA ASP A 118 2.11 1.21 30.61
C ASP A 118 2.09 2.74 30.46
N ASN A 119 3.23 3.37 30.11
CA ASN A 119 3.38 4.82 29.93
C ASN A 119 3.82 5.26 28.52
N VAL A 120 3.68 4.41 27.50
CA VAL A 120 4.04 4.79 26.13
C VAL A 120 2.95 5.71 25.56
N THR A 121 3.25 7.00 25.50
CA THR A 121 2.46 7.92 24.69
C THR A 121 2.90 7.78 23.24
N SER A 122 2.03 7.23 22.42
CA SER A 122 2.24 7.04 21.00
C SER A 122 1.35 7.98 20.19
N ILE A 123 1.98 8.82 19.39
CA ILE A 123 1.30 9.74 18.49
C ILE A 123 1.49 9.20 17.08
N TRP A 124 0.37 8.92 16.42
CA TRP A 124 0.38 8.45 15.04
C TRP A 124 0.10 9.63 14.12
N THR A 125 1.06 9.94 13.27
CA THR A 125 0.94 10.98 12.24
C THR A 125 0.58 10.35 10.90
N GLY A 126 -0.70 10.39 10.54
CA GLY A 126 -1.17 10.03 9.19
C GLY A 126 -1.79 8.64 8.99
N GLY A 127 -2.73 8.25 9.86
CA GLY A 127 -3.55 7.02 9.73
C GLY A 127 -5.02 7.27 10.08
N ILE A 128 -5.93 6.44 9.55
CA ILE A 128 -7.36 6.41 9.95
C ILE A 128 -7.51 5.49 11.15
N GLU A 129 -8.20 5.92 12.20
CA GLU A 129 -8.51 5.05 13.33
C GLU A 129 -9.42 3.89 12.92
N ILE A 130 -9.06 2.66 13.34
CA ILE A 130 -9.87 1.47 13.08
C ILE A 130 -11.19 1.62 13.86
N PRO A 131 -12.33 1.58 13.17
CA PRO A 131 -13.63 1.70 13.80
C PRO A 131 -13.83 0.66 14.90
N SER A 132 -14.55 1.03 15.96
CA SER A 132 -14.75 0.17 17.14
C SER A 132 -15.39 -1.18 16.84
N TRP A 133 -16.23 -1.25 15.81
CA TRP A 133 -16.92 -2.47 15.38
C TRP A 133 -16.03 -3.47 14.61
N LEU A 134 -14.90 -3.02 14.06
CA LEU A 134 -13.92 -3.88 13.39
C LEU A 134 -12.85 -4.41 14.37
N ARG A 135 -12.91 -3.99 15.65
CA ARG A 135 -11.99 -4.44 16.70
C ARG A 135 -12.37 -5.86 17.09
N GLN A 136 -11.40 -6.77 17.14
CA GLN A 136 -11.69 -8.10 17.69
C GLN A 136 -11.94 -7.97 19.20
N PRO A 137 -13.00 -8.58 19.74
CA PRO A 137 -13.32 -8.49 21.18
C PRO A 137 -12.23 -9.08 22.08
N ASP A 138 -11.35 -9.90 21.51
CA ASP A 138 -10.27 -10.61 22.20
C ASP A 138 -8.93 -9.84 22.14
N GLU A 139 -8.93 -8.64 21.56
CA GLU A 139 -7.75 -7.77 21.54
C GLU A 139 -7.42 -7.34 22.97
N ARG A 140 -6.46 -8.08 23.52
CA ARG A 140 -5.77 -7.84 24.79
C ARG A 140 -5.82 -6.36 25.19
N PRO A 141 -6.39 -5.99 26.34
CA PRO A 141 -6.62 -4.60 26.74
C PRO A 141 -5.34 -3.75 26.85
N TRP A 142 -4.17 -4.39 26.91
CA TRP A 142 -2.86 -3.75 26.88
C TRP A 142 -2.31 -3.44 25.48
N LEU A 143 -3.00 -3.83 24.40
CA LEU A 143 -2.69 -3.28 23.07
C LEU A 143 -3.17 -1.83 23.01
N GLU A 144 -2.20 -0.92 23.07
CA GLU A 144 -2.42 0.53 22.98
C GLU A 144 -3.40 0.88 21.85
N PRO A 145 -4.31 1.85 22.07
CA PRO A 145 -5.21 2.41 21.04
C PRO A 145 -4.49 2.86 19.77
N SER A 146 -3.21 3.09 19.88
CA SER A 146 -2.32 3.58 18.86
C SER A 146 -2.07 2.52 17.76
N VAL A 147 -2.01 1.22 18.09
CA VAL A 147 -1.89 0.12 17.10
C VAL A 147 -3.12 0.02 16.19
N ARG A 148 -4.19 0.78 16.50
CA ARG A 148 -5.49 0.75 15.84
C ARG A 148 -5.61 1.82 14.75
N ARG A 149 -4.57 2.06 13.94
CA ARG A 149 -4.63 3.02 12.82
C ARG A 149 -4.20 2.38 11.50
N VAL A 150 -5.04 2.51 10.47
CA VAL A 150 -4.77 2.04 9.11
C VAL A 150 -3.90 3.07 8.39
N PRO A 151 -2.80 2.65 7.72
CA PRO A 151 -1.98 3.56 6.94
C PRO A 151 -2.76 4.13 5.76
N ILE A 152 -2.79 5.46 5.65
CA ILE A 152 -3.50 6.16 4.55
C ILE A 152 -2.60 6.99 3.66
N ARG A 153 -1.28 6.98 3.87
CA ARG A 153 -0.37 7.72 2.99
C ARG A 153 0.05 6.80 1.84
N PRO A 154 -0.59 6.89 0.66
CA PRO A 154 -0.12 6.16 -0.50
C PRO A 154 1.27 6.66 -0.86
N ILE A 155 2.15 5.71 -1.17
CA ILE A 155 3.43 5.98 -1.81
C ILE A 155 3.10 6.10 -3.31
N TRP A 156 2.73 7.30 -3.75
CA TRP A 156 2.14 7.53 -5.08
C TRP A 156 2.92 6.90 -6.24
N HIS A 157 4.26 7.00 -6.22
CA HIS A 157 5.10 6.46 -7.28
C HIS A 157 5.05 4.92 -7.36
N THR A 158 5.04 4.23 -6.22
CA THR A 158 4.94 2.76 -6.22
C THR A 158 3.51 2.31 -6.51
N SER A 159 2.50 3.01 -6.02
CA SER A 159 1.11 2.74 -6.37
C SER A 159 0.88 2.82 -7.88
N PHE A 160 1.38 3.88 -8.53
CA PHE A 160 1.29 4.04 -9.97
C PHE A 160 2.01 2.91 -10.74
N LEU A 161 3.23 2.58 -10.32
CA LEU A 161 4.00 1.48 -10.92
C LEU A 161 3.25 0.14 -10.82
N MET A 162 2.63 -0.12 -9.68
CA MET A 162 1.82 -1.32 -9.47
C MET A 162 0.61 -1.34 -10.38
N THR A 163 -0.09 -0.22 -10.53
CA THR A 163 -1.19 -0.11 -11.49
C THR A 163 -0.74 -0.42 -12.91
N LEU A 164 0.43 0.08 -13.34
CA LEU A 164 0.97 -0.21 -14.67
C LEU A 164 1.31 -1.70 -14.86
N VAL A 165 1.89 -2.34 -13.84
CA VAL A 165 2.19 -3.78 -13.87
C VAL A 165 0.90 -4.59 -14.01
N HIS A 166 -0.11 -4.28 -13.19
CA HIS A 166 -1.41 -4.97 -13.26
C HIS A 166 -2.08 -4.75 -14.61
N MET A 167 -2.11 -3.50 -15.11
CA MET A 167 -2.66 -3.19 -16.43
C MET A 167 -1.92 -3.92 -17.55
N SER A 168 -0.60 -4.03 -17.47
CA SER A 168 0.21 -4.77 -18.45
C SER A 168 -0.13 -6.26 -18.46
N ILE A 169 -0.24 -6.87 -17.28
CA ILE A 169 -0.63 -8.28 -17.14
C ILE A 169 -2.03 -8.51 -17.70
N LEU A 170 -3.00 -7.67 -17.34
CA LEU A 170 -4.40 -7.80 -17.77
C LEU A 170 -4.57 -7.53 -19.27
N CYS A 171 -3.84 -6.57 -19.84
CA CYS A 171 -3.96 -6.21 -21.26
C CYS A 171 -3.11 -7.12 -22.17
N SER A 172 -2.09 -7.81 -21.65
CA SER A 172 -1.18 -8.64 -22.44
C SER A 172 -1.87 -9.74 -23.25
N PRO A 173 -2.86 -10.52 -22.73
CA PRO A 173 -3.48 -11.61 -23.48
C PRO A 173 -4.36 -11.05 -24.60
N TRP A 174 -5.03 -9.93 -24.37
CA TRP A 174 -5.86 -9.25 -25.36
C TRP A 174 -5.03 -8.70 -26.51
N ILE A 175 -3.91 -8.03 -26.20
CA ILE A 175 -2.98 -7.50 -27.20
C ILE A 175 -2.34 -8.65 -27.99
N ALA A 176 -1.88 -9.69 -27.30
CA ALA A 176 -1.31 -10.89 -27.93
C ALA A 176 -2.32 -11.59 -28.84
N TRP A 177 -3.57 -11.74 -28.39
CA TRP A 177 -4.65 -12.30 -29.18
C TRP A 177 -4.93 -11.49 -30.45
N ARG A 178 -5.06 -10.17 -30.32
CA ARG A 178 -5.26 -9.29 -31.49
C ARG A 178 -4.11 -9.38 -32.47
N ARG A 179 -2.86 -9.41 -31.99
CA ARG A 179 -1.68 -9.61 -32.84
C ARG A 179 -1.70 -10.96 -33.54
N PHE A 180 -2.03 -12.04 -32.82
CA PHE A 180 -2.12 -13.39 -33.37
C PHE A 180 -3.19 -13.50 -34.46
N VAL A 181 -4.40 -12.98 -34.22
CA VAL A 181 -5.47 -12.97 -35.23
C VAL A 181 -5.08 -12.18 -36.46
N ARG A 182 -4.50 -10.99 -36.28
CA ARG A 182 -4.01 -10.17 -37.41
C ARG A 182 -2.93 -10.90 -38.20
N HIS A 183 -1.99 -11.54 -37.53
CA HIS A 183 -0.94 -12.33 -38.18
C HIS A 183 -1.53 -13.51 -38.96
N ARG A 184 -2.45 -14.27 -38.35
CA ARG A 184 -3.11 -15.42 -39.01
C ARG A 184 -3.97 -15.00 -40.20
N ARG A 185 -4.59 -13.82 -40.17
CA ARG A 185 -5.34 -13.27 -41.31
C ARG A 185 -4.39 -12.90 -42.45
N ARG A 186 -3.28 -12.21 -42.14
CA ARG A 186 -2.22 -11.89 -43.11
C ARG A 186 -1.63 -13.13 -43.77
N SER A 187 -1.33 -14.16 -42.98
CA SER A 187 -0.76 -15.42 -43.53
C SER A 187 -1.73 -16.18 -44.43
N LYS A 188 -3.02 -15.87 -44.39
CA LYS A 188 -4.05 -16.48 -45.23
C LYS A 188 -4.47 -15.60 -46.42
N GLY A 189 -3.86 -14.43 -46.60
CA GLY A 189 -4.31 -13.47 -47.61
C GLY A 189 -5.71 -12.90 -47.33
N CYS A 190 -6.12 -12.85 -46.05
CA CYS A 190 -7.41 -12.28 -45.67
C CYS A 190 -7.25 -10.82 -45.21
N CYS A 191 -8.26 -10.00 -45.46
CA CYS A 191 -8.35 -8.63 -44.96
C CYS A 191 -8.23 -8.59 -43.43
N ILE A 192 -7.41 -7.68 -42.92
CA ILE A 192 -7.10 -7.56 -41.49
C ILE A 192 -8.35 -7.12 -40.68
N HIS A 193 -9.23 -6.34 -41.29
CA HIS A 193 -10.40 -5.74 -40.64
C HIS A 193 -11.59 -6.72 -40.60
N CYS A 194 -12.13 -7.08 -41.77
CA CYS A 194 -13.32 -7.94 -41.85
C CYS A 194 -13.02 -9.44 -41.94
N GLY A 195 -11.80 -9.84 -42.37
CA GLY A 195 -11.44 -11.25 -42.57
C GLY A 195 -11.80 -11.84 -43.94
N TYR A 196 -12.27 -11.03 -44.89
CA TYR A 196 -12.57 -11.47 -46.27
C TYR A 196 -11.31 -11.93 -47.02
N ASN A 197 -11.41 -12.96 -47.86
CA ASN A 197 -10.28 -13.44 -48.66
C ASN A 197 -9.98 -12.47 -49.80
N ILE A 198 -8.77 -11.90 -49.83
CA ILE A 198 -8.35 -10.87 -50.80
C ILE A 198 -7.12 -11.31 -51.60
N ALA A 199 -6.86 -12.62 -51.71
CA ALA A 199 -5.70 -13.15 -52.42
C ALA A 199 -5.50 -12.54 -53.83
N ASP A 200 -6.59 -12.24 -54.54
CA ASP A 200 -6.57 -11.72 -55.91
C ASP A 200 -7.19 -10.32 -56.05
N LEU A 201 -7.41 -9.59 -54.94
CA LEU A 201 -8.11 -8.31 -54.91
C LEU A 201 -7.24 -7.23 -54.24
N THR A 202 -7.12 -6.07 -54.86
CA THR A 202 -6.37 -4.92 -54.29
C THR A 202 -7.13 -4.21 -53.18
N THR A 203 -8.46 -4.29 -53.20
CA THR A 203 -9.35 -3.61 -52.25
C THR A 203 -10.38 -4.60 -51.72
N CYS A 204 -10.64 -4.58 -50.42
CA CYS A 204 -11.63 -5.47 -49.83
C CYS A 204 -13.06 -5.02 -50.21
N PRO A 205 -13.89 -5.90 -50.81
CA PRO A 205 -15.25 -5.54 -51.24
C PRO A 205 -16.20 -5.25 -50.07
N GLU A 206 -15.95 -5.83 -48.89
CA GLU A 206 -16.81 -5.66 -47.71
C GLU A 206 -16.54 -4.36 -46.94
N CYS A 207 -15.27 -3.99 -46.77
CA CYS A 207 -14.89 -2.88 -45.89
C CYS A 207 -14.19 -1.72 -46.62
N GLY A 208 -13.90 -1.84 -47.92
CA GLY A 208 -13.27 -0.79 -48.72
C GLY A 208 -11.81 -0.49 -48.34
N HIS A 209 -11.22 -1.18 -47.37
CA HIS A 209 -9.81 -0.98 -47.04
C HIS A 209 -8.88 -1.63 -48.07
N PHE A 210 -7.86 -0.87 -48.46
CA PHE A 210 -6.72 -1.33 -49.25
C PHE A 210 -5.78 -2.16 -48.36
N ASN A 211 -5.19 -3.21 -48.94
CA ASN A 211 -4.32 -4.15 -48.23
C ASN A 211 -2.95 -3.55 -47.92
#